data_AF-A0A959B1R3-F1
#
_entry.id   AF-A0A959B1R3-F1
#
_cell.length_a   1.000
_cell.length_b   1.000
_cell.length_c   1.000
_cell.angle_alpha   90.00
_cell.angle_beta   90.00
_cell.angle_gamma   90.00
#
_symmetry.space_group_name_H-M   'P 1'
#
loop_
_entity.id
_entity.type
_entity.pdbx_description
1 polymer ?
#
loop_
_entity_poly.entity_id
_entity_poly.type
_entity_poly.pdbx_seq_one_letter_code
_entity_poly.pdbx_strand_id
1 'polypeptide(L)'
;MMLSAITGLFSCSKEAIDIAPEPSSEKINPESAADYLQLQSGNYWVFESYSVNEATGETIPLHKRDSLYVLRDTTINRADYHILEGTRLGEPYRALLRTSGPELLDADGRLLFATTPLNDTTDVSAALLPEGVHSASTAVNRAEKVKVPYGIFDGLVQHHFYYLSAGQDGLPDNTLRHDAAYYAKGVGLIQYSSQLEGMSRIEMRLRACRVQ
;
A
#
# COMPACT_ATOMS: atom_id res chain seq x y z
N MET A 1 -32.63 48.55 63.04
CA MET A 1 -32.10 47.36 62.36
C MET A 1 -31.22 47.81 61.21
N MET A 2 -29.90 47.80 61.41
CA MET A 2 -28.87 48.07 60.40
C MET A 2 -28.61 46.78 59.62
N LEU A 3 -28.65 46.84 58.28
CA LEU A 3 -28.21 45.74 57.41
C LEU A 3 -26.92 46.20 56.72
N SER A 4 -25.80 45.59 57.11
CA SER A 4 -24.47 45.80 56.51
C SER A 4 -24.40 45.17 55.12
N ALA A 5 -23.97 45.95 54.13
CA ALA A 5 -23.56 45.46 52.82
C ALA A 5 -22.04 45.20 52.83
N ILE A 6 -21.63 43.94 52.65
CA ILE A 6 -20.23 43.55 52.50
C ILE A 6 -19.95 43.41 51.00
N THR A 7 -19.20 44.36 50.45
CA THR A 7 -18.70 44.33 49.07
C THR A 7 -17.33 43.66 49.07
N GLY A 8 -17.24 42.43 48.56
CA GLY A 8 -15.97 41.72 48.37
C GLY A 8 -15.30 42.12 47.05
N LEU A 9 -14.11 42.70 47.12
CA LEU A 9 -13.24 42.93 45.97
C LEU A 9 -12.34 41.69 45.78
N PHE A 10 -12.60 40.90 44.74
CA PHE A 10 -11.69 39.84 44.30
C PHE A 10 -10.60 40.45 43.41
N SER A 11 -9.36 40.44 43.91
CA SER A 11 -8.15 40.80 43.17
C SER A 11 -7.52 39.52 42.61
N CYS A 12 -7.72 39.26 41.31
CA CYS A 12 -7.01 38.17 40.61
C CYS A 12 -5.61 38.64 40.20
N SER A 13 -4.57 38.10 40.82
CA SER A 13 -3.20 38.21 40.32
C SER A 13 -3.04 37.34 39.07
N LYS A 14 -2.60 37.96 37.97
CA LYS A 14 -2.32 37.30 36.70
C LYS A 14 -0.98 36.56 36.80
N GLU A 15 -1.02 35.26 37.09
CA GLU A 15 0.15 34.38 36.95
C GLU A 15 0.57 34.31 35.48
N ALA A 16 1.86 34.51 35.22
CA ALA A 16 2.44 34.35 33.89
C ALA A 16 2.47 32.87 33.55
N ILE A 17 1.68 32.48 32.56
CA ILE A 17 1.71 31.14 31.98
C ILE A 17 3.05 30.99 31.25
N ASP A 18 3.90 30.09 31.75
CA ASP A 18 5.13 29.66 31.10
C ASP A 18 4.74 28.88 29.84
N ILE A 19 4.85 29.54 28.68
CA ILE A 19 4.47 28.95 27.39
C ILE A 19 5.57 27.94 27.06
N ALA A 20 5.25 26.65 27.24
CA ALA A 20 6.10 25.55 26.80
C ALA A 20 6.51 25.77 25.33
N PRO A 21 7.79 25.54 24.95
CA PRO A 21 8.24 25.73 23.59
C PRO A 21 7.38 24.89 22.64
N GLU A 22 6.81 25.54 21.63
CA GLU A 22 6.01 24.86 20.61
C GLU A 22 6.84 23.72 19.99
N PRO A 23 6.24 22.53 19.77
CA PRO A 23 6.95 21.42 19.15
C PRO A 23 7.46 21.88 17.79
N SER A 24 8.78 21.89 17.65
CA SER A 24 9.45 22.16 16.38
C SER A 24 8.84 21.25 15.31
N SER A 25 8.23 21.85 14.30
CA SER A 25 7.73 21.13 13.12
C SER A 25 8.93 20.67 12.30
N GLU A 26 9.49 19.53 12.71
CA GLU A 26 10.52 18.85 11.95
C GLU A 26 9.94 18.58 10.56
N LYS A 27 10.51 19.22 9.53
CA LYS A 27 10.09 19.02 8.15
C LYS A 27 10.36 17.55 7.80
N ILE A 28 9.33 16.72 7.89
CA ILE A 28 9.36 15.34 7.41
C ILE A 28 9.55 15.42 5.89
N ASN A 29 10.76 15.12 5.41
CA ASN A 29 10.96 14.96 3.97
C ASN A 29 10.08 13.78 3.51
N PRO A 30 9.24 13.97 2.48
CA PRO A 30 8.41 12.89 2.00
C PRO A 30 9.30 11.76 1.51
N GLU A 31 9.03 10.54 1.98
CA GLU A 31 9.77 9.36 1.55
C GLU A 31 9.55 9.13 0.05
N SER A 32 10.60 8.71 -0.66
CA SER A 32 10.50 8.43 -2.09
C SER A 32 9.91 7.04 -2.32
N ALA A 33 9.05 6.89 -3.33
CA ALA A 33 8.58 5.57 -3.74
C ALA A 33 9.74 4.64 -4.13
N ALA A 34 10.84 5.20 -4.66
CA ALA A 34 12.03 4.45 -5.01
C ALA A 34 12.64 3.69 -3.82
N ASP A 35 12.55 4.25 -2.60
CA ASP A 35 13.07 3.64 -1.38
C ASP A 35 12.34 2.35 -1.01
N TYR A 36 11.10 2.18 -1.46
CA TYR A 36 10.27 1.02 -1.17
C TYR A 36 10.23 0.01 -2.31
N LEU A 37 10.50 0.43 -3.54
CA LEU A 37 10.28 -0.40 -4.73
C LEU A 37 11.56 -1.04 -5.27
N GLN A 38 12.72 -0.41 -5.02
CA GLN A 38 14.03 -0.93 -5.40
C GLN A 38 14.10 -1.33 -6.89
N LEU A 39 13.62 -0.45 -7.78
CA LEU A 39 13.46 -0.71 -9.22
C LEU A 39 14.76 -0.65 -10.03
N GLN A 40 15.91 -0.92 -9.42
CA GLN A 40 17.17 -1.00 -10.16
C GLN A 40 17.22 -2.29 -10.99
N SER A 41 17.67 -2.18 -12.24
CA SER A 41 17.83 -3.33 -13.14
C SER A 41 18.70 -4.42 -12.51
N GLY A 42 18.24 -5.67 -12.60
CA GLY A 42 18.89 -6.84 -11.98
C GLY A 42 18.47 -7.13 -10.53
N ASN A 43 17.67 -6.26 -9.90
CA ASN A 43 16.99 -6.60 -8.65
C ASN A 43 15.89 -7.64 -8.91
N TYR A 44 15.66 -8.53 -7.95
CA TYR A 44 14.64 -9.57 -8.05
C TYR A 44 14.09 -9.99 -6.69
N TRP A 45 12.90 -10.58 -6.73
CA TRP A 45 12.17 -11.15 -5.61
C TRP A 45 11.64 -12.53 -5.96
N VAL A 46 11.71 -13.45 -5.00
CA VAL A 46 11.20 -14.82 -5.11
C VAL A 46 10.23 -15.05 -3.97
N PHE A 47 9.03 -15.50 -4.30
CA PHE A 47 7.91 -15.67 -3.38
C PHE A 47 7.48 -17.14 -3.30
N GLU A 48 6.90 -17.49 -2.16
CA GLU A 48 6.11 -18.71 -2.00
C GLU A 48 4.64 -18.39 -1.91
N SER A 49 3.83 -19.20 -2.57
CA SER A 49 2.38 -18.98 -2.63
C SER A 49 1.65 -19.81 -1.56
N TYR A 50 0.64 -19.20 -0.94
CA TYR A 50 -0.19 -19.78 0.10
C TYR A 50 -1.67 -19.52 -0.20
N SER A 51 -2.53 -20.43 0.22
CA SER A 51 -3.97 -20.19 0.32
C SER A 51 -4.32 -19.96 1.79
N VAL A 52 -5.09 -18.93 2.07
CA VAL A 52 -5.53 -18.56 3.40
C VAL A 52 -7.05 -18.65 3.45
N ASN A 53 -7.55 -19.45 4.38
CA ASN A 53 -8.98 -19.51 4.68
C ASN A 53 -9.34 -18.36 5.62
N GLU A 54 -10.17 -17.43 5.15
CA GLU A 54 -10.54 -16.25 5.92
C GLU A 54 -11.38 -16.56 7.17
N ALA A 55 -12.16 -17.65 7.16
CA ALA A 55 -13.02 -18.01 8.28
C ALA A 55 -12.22 -18.63 9.44
N THR A 56 -11.17 -19.39 9.13
CA THR A 56 -10.37 -20.12 10.14
C THR A 56 -8.99 -19.51 10.38
N GLY A 57 -8.49 -18.66 9.48
CA GLY A 57 -7.11 -18.19 9.43
C GLY A 57 -6.10 -19.27 9.02
N GLU A 58 -6.57 -20.46 8.64
CA GLU A 58 -5.69 -21.56 8.23
C GLU A 58 -4.92 -21.19 6.96
N THR A 59 -3.61 -21.43 6.98
CA THR A 59 -2.72 -21.17 5.85
C THR A 59 -2.20 -22.49 5.28
N ILE A 60 -2.48 -22.74 4.00
CA ILE A 60 -2.05 -23.94 3.27
C ILE A 60 -1.00 -23.55 2.22
N PRO A 61 0.21 -24.14 2.24
CA PRO A 61 1.20 -23.90 1.20
C PRO A 61 0.73 -24.47 -0.14
N LEU A 62 0.83 -23.68 -1.21
CA LEU A 62 0.45 -24.11 -2.56
C LEU A 62 1.60 -24.78 -3.32
N HIS A 63 2.81 -24.79 -2.75
CA HIS A 63 4.04 -25.29 -3.37
C HIS A 63 4.33 -24.68 -4.76
N LYS A 64 3.77 -23.50 -5.02
CA LYS A 64 4.09 -22.67 -6.18
C LYS A 64 5.14 -21.63 -5.79
N ARG A 65 6.00 -21.32 -6.74
CA ARG A 65 7.02 -20.27 -6.61
C ARG A 65 6.75 -19.23 -7.67
N ASP A 66 6.64 -18.00 -7.20
CA ASP A 66 6.54 -16.83 -8.05
C ASP A 66 7.83 -16.03 -7.99
N SER A 67 8.16 -15.31 -9.05
CA SER A 67 9.32 -14.42 -9.04
C SER A 67 9.05 -13.17 -9.84
N LEU A 68 9.55 -12.04 -9.36
CA LEU A 68 9.52 -10.77 -10.06
C LEU A 68 10.96 -10.26 -10.21
N TYR A 69 11.31 -9.68 -11.34
CA TYR A 69 12.63 -9.12 -11.59
C TYR A 69 12.54 -7.84 -12.41
N VAL A 70 13.45 -6.91 -12.15
CA VAL A 70 13.57 -5.67 -12.92
C VAL A 70 14.48 -5.92 -14.11
N LEU A 71 13.93 -5.85 -15.32
CA LEU A 71 14.65 -6.18 -16.54
C LEU A 71 15.55 -5.04 -17.01
N ARG A 72 14.94 -3.90 -17.32
CA ARG A 72 15.59 -2.70 -17.87
C ARG A 72 14.67 -1.51 -17.81
N ASP A 73 15.25 -0.34 -18.02
CA ASP A 73 14.50 0.91 -18.17
C ASP A 73 14.06 1.10 -19.63
N THR A 74 12.97 1.83 -19.83
CA THR A 74 12.47 2.27 -21.14
C THR A 74 11.90 3.68 -21.03
N THR A 75 12.04 4.48 -22.08
CA THR A 75 11.47 5.84 -22.12
C THR A 75 10.24 5.85 -23.01
N ILE A 76 9.10 6.32 -22.48
CA ILE A 76 7.84 6.48 -23.21
C ILE A 76 7.35 7.91 -22.98
N ASN A 77 7.06 8.65 -24.05
CA ASN A 77 6.59 10.05 -23.97
C ASN A 77 7.48 10.95 -23.08
N ARG A 78 8.80 10.76 -23.13
CA ARG A 78 9.82 11.48 -22.34
C ARG A 78 9.79 11.21 -20.83
N ALA A 79 9.09 10.17 -20.39
CA ALA A 79 9.14 9.67 -19.04
C ALA A 79 9.84 8.31 -19.01
N ASP A 80 10.69 8.09 -18.01
CA ASP A 80 11.40 6.82 -17.82
C ASP A 80 10.55 5.86 -17.00
N TYR A 81 10.53 4.60 -17.42
CA TYR A 81 9.80 3.50 -16.81
C TYR A 81 10.75 2.33 -16.58
N HIS A 82 10.56 1.63 -15.48
CA HIS A 82 11.18 0.35 -15.19
C HIS A 82 10.25 -0.78 -15.66
N ILE A 83 10.80 -1.79 -16.33
CA ILE A 83 10.04 -2.99 -16.71
C ILE A 83 10.21 -4.05 -15.62
N LEU A 84 9.10 -4.39 -14.96
CA LEU A 84 9.02 -5.47 -13.99
C LEU A 84 8.36 -6.68 -14.67
N GLU A 85 9.02 -7.85 -14.62
CA GLU A 85 8.55 -9.09 -15.26
C GLU A 85 8.65 -10.29 -14.34
N GLY A 86 7.94 -11.38 -14.69
CA GLY A 86 8.08 -12.69 -14.07
C GLY A 86 6.74 -13.40 -13.96
N THR A 87 6.43 -13.91 -12.77
CA THR A 87 5.12 -14.52 -12.47
C THR A 87 4.53 -13.94 -11.19
N ARG A 88 3.21 -13.79 -11.18
CA ARG A 88 2.45 -13.34 -10.02
C ARG A 88 1.19 -14.19 -9.89
N LEU A 89 1.04 -14.86 -8.76
CA LEU A 89 -0.03 -15.83 -8.49
C LEU A 89 -0.07 -16.98 -9.51
N GLY A 90 1.09 -17.39 -10.03
CA GLY A 90 1.23 -18.46 -11.02
C GLY A 90 1.02 -18.02 -12.48
N GLU A 91 0.63 -16.77 -12.73
CA GLU A 91 0.42 -16.26 -14.08
C GLU A 91 1.59 -15.39 -14.54
N PRO A 92 1.93 -15.35 -15.84
CA PRO A 92 2.89 -14.41 -16.38
C PRO A 92 2.53 -12.97 -16.01
N TYR A 93 3.50 -12.22 -15.52
CA TYR A 93 3.31 -10.86 -15.08
C TYR A 93 4.30 -9.92 -15.76
N ARG A 94 3.78 -8.78 -16.21
CA ARG A 94 4.59 -7.69 -16.74
C ARG A 94 3.94 -6.36 -16.40
N ALA A 95 4.75 -5.42 -15.92
CA ALA A 95 4.33 -4.05 -15.66
C ALA A 95 5.41 -3.06 -16.12
N LEU A 96 4.96 -1.90 -16.58
CA LEU A 96 5.79 -0.72 -16.80
C LEU A 96 5.53 0.26 -15.67
N LEU A 97 6.56 0.56 -14.90
CA LEU A 97 6.45 1.26 -13.62
C LEU A 97 7.25 2.56 -13.66
N ARG A 98 6.65 3.67 -13.25
CA ARG A 98 7.34 4.95 -13.09
C ARG A 98 7.20 5.44 -11.66
N THR A 99 8.32 5.77 -11.04
CA THR A 99 8.32 6.53 -9.79
C THR A 99 8.21 8.03 -10.08
N SER A 100 7.31 8.71 -9.38
CA SER A 100 7.10 10.15 -9.46
C SER A 100 7.05 10.73 -8.06
N GLY A 101 8.23 10.95 -7.45
CA GLY A 101 8.33 11.40 -6.05
C GLY A 101 7.78 10.34 -5.08
N PRO A 102 6.70 10.64 -4.33
CA PRO A 102 6.12 9.70 -3.37
C PRO A 102 5.28 8.59 -4.02
N GLU A 103 5.01 8.65 -5.32
CA GLU A 103 4.06 7.76 -6.01
C GLU A 103 4.74 6.81 -7.00
N LEU A 104 4.12 5.66 -7.18
CA LEU A 104 4.34 4.71 -8.26
C LEU A 104 3.13 4.67 -9.18
N LEU A 105 3.37 4.91 -10.45
CA LEU A 105 2.36 4.86 -11.49
C LEU A 105 2.68 3.76 -12.50
N ASP A 106 1.65 3.14 -13.08
CA ASP A 106 1.81 2.32 -14.28
C ASP A 106 1.90 3.19 -15.56
N ALA A 107 2.06 2.55 -16.72
CA ALA A 107 2.11 3.24 -18.01
C ALA A 107 0.80 3.94 -18.42
N ASP A 108 -0.34 3.53 -17.85
CA ASP A 108 -1.64 4.16 -18.06
C ASP A 108 -1.88 5.31 -17.07
N GLY A 109 -0.99 5.50 -16.09
CA GLY A 109 -1.09 6.51 -15.04
C GLY A 109 -1.89 6.06 -13.81
N ARG A 110 -2.18 4.76 -13.67
CA ARG A 110 -2.83 4.23 -12.47
C ARG A 110 -1.87 4.27 -11.29
N LEU A 111 -2.36 4.73 -10.14
CA LEU A 111 -1.62 4.66 -8.89
C LEU A 111 -1.51 3.20 -8.42
N LEU A 112 -0.28 2.70 -8.32
CA LEU A 112 0.02 1.35 -7.82
C LEU A 112 0.58 1.33 -6.40
N PHE A 113 1.14 2.46 -5.94
CA PHE A 113 1.71 2.63 -4.61
C PHE A 113 1.94 4.12 -4.31
N ALA A 114 1.80 4.52 -3.05
CA ALA A 114 2.27 5.82 -2.56
C ALA A 114 2.96 5.68 -1.20
N THR A 115 3.91 6.56 -0.89
CA THR A 115 4.58 6.60 0.42
C THR A 115 3.80 7.38 1.47
N THR A 116 2.95 8.31 1.04
CA THR A 116 2.07 9.08 1.93
C THR A 116 0.84 8.25 2.25
N PRO A 117 0.61 7.86 3.52
CA PRO A 117 -0.64 7.23 3.91
C PRO A 117 -1.81 8.18 3.61
N LEU A 118 -2.85 7.67 2.97
CA LEU A 118 -4.00 8.49 2.59
C LEU A 118 -4.97 8.66 3.76
N ASN A 119 -4.83 7.86 4.83
CA ASN A 119 -5.74 7.74 5.98
C ASN A 119 -7.20 7.40 5.62
N ASP A 120 -7.57 7.50 4.35
CA ASP A 120 -8.86 7.17 3.75
C ASP A 120 -8.65 6.51 2.39
N THR A 121 -9.73 6.02 1.83
CA THR A 121 -9.83 5.41 0.50
C THR A 121 -9.96 6.50 -0.56
N THR A 122 -9.33 6.30 -1.72
CA THR A 122 -9.43 7.19 -2.87
C THR A 122 -10.03 6.43 -4.05
N ASP A 123 -11.06 6.99 -4.66
CA ASP A 123 -11.68 6.41 -5.85
C ASP A 123 -10.73 6.49 -7.06
N VAL A 124 -10.68 5.41 -7.81
CA VAL A 124 -9.94 5.34 -9.08
C VAL A 124 -10.82 5.92 -10.18
N SER A 125 -10.27 6.83 -10.97
CA SER A 125 -10.98 7.41 -12.12
C SER A 125 -11.51 6.33 -13.06
N ALA A 126 -12.74 6.50 -13.55
CA ALA A 126 -13.37 5.57 -14.49
C ALA A 126 -12.52 5.33 -15.75
N ALA A 127 -11.76 6.35 -16.20
CA ALA A 127 -10.86 6.25 -17.36
C ALA A 127 -9.64 5.35 -17.11
N LEU A 128 -9.35 5.02 -15.85
CA LEU A 128 -8.23 4.21 -15.41
C LEU A 128 -8.66 2.82 -14.93
N LEU A 129 -9.94 2.48 -15.02
CA LEU A 129 -10.40 1.16 -14.58
C LEU A 129 -9.87 0.05 -15.50
N PRO A 130 -9.46 -1.09 -14.94
CA PRO A 130 -9.18 -2.28 -15.74
C PRO A 130 -10.44 -2.77 -16.47
N GLU A 131 -10.25 -3.54 -17.55
CA GLU A 131 -11.35 -4.24 -18.20
C GLU A 131 -12.07 -5.19 -17.22
N GLY A 132 -13.41 -5.22 -17.28
CA GLY A 132 -14.24 -6.02 -16.38
C GLY A 132 -14.48 -5.40 -14.99
N VAL A 133 -13.92 -4.23 -14.71
CA VAL A 133 -14.12 -3.48 -13.45
C VAL A 133 -15.00 -2.26 -13.72
N HIS A 134 -16.10 -2.10 -12.98
CA HIS A 134 -16.95 -0.91 -13.14
C HIS A 134 -16.69 0.17 -12.06
N SER A 135 -16.09 -0.20 -10.93
CA SER A 135 -15.58 0.77 -9.95
C SER A 135 -14.39 0.20 -9.19
N ALA A 136 -13.48 1.08 -8.77
CA ALA A 136 -12.35 0.70 -7.94
C ALA A 136 -11.95 1.84 -7.00
N SER A 137 -11.36 1.47 -5.86
CA SER A 137 -10.80 2.41 -4.90
C SER A 137 -9.49 1.87 -4.33
N THR A 138 -8.69 2.75 -3.75
CA THR A 138 -7.34 2.43 -3.29
C THR A 138 -7.05 3.08 -1.94
N ALA A 139 -6.29 2.42 -1.08
CA ALA A 139 -5.88 2.96 0.22
C ALA A 139 -4.42 2.63 0.52
N VAL A 140 -3.72 3.58 1.13
CA VAL A 140 -2.33 3.42 1.59
C VAL A 140 -2.29 3.55 3.09
N ASN A 141 -1.76 2.54 3.78
CA ASN A 141 -1.62 2.54 5.22
C ASN A 141 -0.21 2.10 5.63
N ARG A 142 0.17 2.43 6.86
CA ARG A 142 1.31 1.75 7.50
C ARG A 142 0.90 0.31 7.80
N ALA A 143 1.72 -0.63 7.36
CA ALA A 143 1.51 -2.02 7.71
C ALA A 143 1.99 -2.23 9.15
N GLU A 144 1.25 -3.03 9.93
CA GLU A 144 1.83 -3.69 11.09
C GLU A 144 2.99 -4.59 10.64
N LYS A 145 3.83 -5.03 11.60
CA LYS A 145 4.97 -5.90 11.30
C LYS A 145 4.55 -7.13 10.49
N VAL A 146 4.97 -7.19 9.23
CA VAL A 146 4.63 -8.29 8.32
C VAL A 146 5.68 -9.37 8.45
N LYS A 147 5.26 -10.57 8.84
CA LYS A 147 6.13 -11.75 8.93
C LYS A 147 6.00 -12.61 7.67
N VAL A 148 7.11 -12.78 6.96
CA VAL A 148 7.24 -13.60 5.75
C VAL A 148 8.40 -14.58 5.90
N PRO A 149 8.55 -15.60 5.04
CA PRO A 149 9.67 -16.54 5.14
C PRO A 149 11.06 -15.90 5.16
N TYR A 150 11.24 -14.78 4.45
CA TYR A 150 12.52 -14.06 4.40
C TYR A 150 12.83 -13.24 5.67
N GLY A 151 11.82 -12.84 6.46
CA GLY A 151 12.03 -12.00 7.63
C GLY A 151 10.76 -11.33 8.16
N ILE A 152 10.96 -10.40 9.09
CA ILE A 152 9.89 -9.56 9.66
C ILE A 152 10.21 -8.11 9.31
N PHE A 153 9.24 -7.40 8.76
CA PHE A 153 9.44 -6.05 8.23
C PHE A 153 8.37 -5.09 8.74
N ASP A 154 8.80 -3.87 9.04
CA ASP A 154 7.92 -2.70 9.07
C ASP A 154 7.77 -2.16 7.64
N GLY A 155 6.61 -1.61 7.30
CA GLY A 155 6.37 -1.24 5.91
C GLY A 155 5.08 -0.47 5.65
N LEU A 156 4.73 -0.40 4.37
CA LEU A 156 3.50 0.17 3.87
C LEU A 156 2.68 -0.92 3.20
N VAL A 157 1.36 -0.80 3.28
CA VAL A 157 0.42 -1.64 2.55
C VAL A 157 -0.42 -0.77 1.64
N GLN A 158 -0.49 -1.19 0.38
CA GLN A 158 -1.41 -0.66 -0.61
C GLN A 158 -2.57 -1.63 -0.77
N HIS A 159 -3.79 -1.17 -0.50
CA HIS A 159 -5.02 -1.90 -0.77
C HIS A 159 -5.65 -1.40 -2.07
N HIS A 160 -6.16 -2.33 -2.88
CA HIS A 160 -7.00 -2.04 -4.02
C HIS A 160 -8.30 -2.84 -3.90
N PHE A 161 -9.42 -2.15 -4.04
CA PHE A 161 -10.76 -2.73 -4.02
C PHE A 161 -11.34 -2.57 -5.42
N TYR A 162 -11.76 -3.68 -6.02
CA TYR A 162 -12.36 -3.72 -7.35
C TYR A 162 -13.75 -4.31 -7.26
N TYR A 163 -14.75 -3.61 -7.77
CA TYR A 163 -16.09 -4.17 -7.97
C TYR A 163 -16.22 -4.59 -9.43
N LEU A 164 -16.35 -5.90 -9.62
CA LEU A 164 -16.37 -6.52 -10.95
C LEU A 164 -17.74 -6.38 -11.61
N SER A 165 -17.75 -6.27 -12.93
CA SER A 165 -18.97 -6.26 -13.73
C SER A 165 -19.57 -7.68 -13.86
N ALA A 166 -20.90 -7.75 -13.90
CA ALA A 166 -21.63 -9.01 -14.14
C ALA A 166 -21.09 -9.81 -15.34
N GLY A 167 -21.01 -11.13 -15.16
CA GLY A 167 -20.73 -12.05 -16.27
C GLY A 167 -19.25 -12.21 -16.62
N GLN A 168 -18.35 -11.46 -16.00
CA GLN A 168 -16.93 -11.80 -16.04
C GLN A 168 -16.72 -13.11 -15.26
N ASP A 169 -16.21 -14.14 -15.94
CA ASP A 169 -15.91 -15.46 -15.36
C ASP A 169 -17.08 -16.17 -14.64
N GLY A 170 -18.32 -15.82 -15.01
CA GLY A 170 -19.52 -16.36 -14.37
C GLY A 170 -19.79 -15.83 -12.96
N LEU A 171 -19.12 -14.74 -12.57
CA LEU A 171 -19.30 -14.11 -11.26
C LEU A 171 -20.56 -13.24 -11.20
N PRO A 172 -21.21 -13.13 -10.03
CA PRO A 172 -22.27 -12.16 -9.79
C PRO A 172 -21.82 -10.73 -10.06
N ASP A 173 -22.77 -9.87 -10.42
CA ASP A 173 -22.52 -8.43 -10.50
C ASP A 173 -22.09 -7.87 -9.14
N ASN A 174 -21.20 -6.88 -9.15
CA ASN A 174 -20.63 -6.25 -7.96
C ASN A 174 -19.84 -7.21 -7.05
N THR A 175 -19.33 -8.32 -7.57
CA THR A 175 -18.40 -9.17 -6.80
C THR A 175 -17.18 -8.36 -6.41
N LEU A 176 -16.87 -8.31 -5.12
CA LEU A 176 -15.69 -7.60 -4.62
C LEU A 176 -14.43 -8.45 -4.79
N ARG A 177 -13.40 -7.85 -5.39
CA ARG A 177 -12.02 -8.34 -5.33
C ARG A 177 -11.18 -7.36 -4.52
N HIS A 178 -10.45 -7.89 -3.54
CA HIS A 178 -9.49 -7.14 -2.72
C HIS A 178 -8.08 -7.63 -2.99
N ASP A 179 -7.24 -6.73 -3.47
CA ASP A 179 -5.80 -6.95 -3.60
C ASP A 179 -5.05 -6.13 -2.56
N ALA A 180 -3.97 -6.68 -2.00
CA ALA A 180 -3.08 -5.95 -1.12
C ALA A 180 -1.61 -6.20 -1.49
N ALA A 181 -0.80 -5.15 -1.55
CA ALA A 181 0.63 -5.21 -1.80
C ALA A 181 1.37 -4.56 -0.62
N TYR A 182 2.26 -5.33 0.01
CA TYR A 182 3.03 -4.91 1.17
C TYR A 182 4.48 -4.65 0.75
N TYR A 183 4.99 -3.48 1.10
CA TYR A 183 6.32 -3.02 0.74
C TYR A 183 7.15 -2.70 1.97
N ALA A 184 8.42 -3.10 1.96
CA ALA A 184 9.39 -2.71 2.98
C ALA A 184 10.50 -1.87 2.37
N LYS A 185 10.89 -0.81 3.10
CA LYS A 185 11.96 0.10 2.71
C LYS A 185 13.28 -0.66 2.55
N GLY A 186 14.01 -0.39 1.46
CA GLY A 186 15.25 -1.09 1.12
C GLY A 186 15.08 -2.52 0.63
N VAL A 187 13.85 -3.05 0.56
CA VAL A 187 13.59 -4.44 0.19
C VAL A 187 12.74 -4.56 -1.07
N GLY A 188 11.64 -3.80 -1.20
CA GLY A 188 10.68 -4.04 -2.28
C GLY A 188 9.35 -4.62 -1.79
N LEU A 189 8.66 -5.30 -2.70
CA LEU A 189 7.46 -6.08 -2.42
C LEU A 189 7.81 -7.28 -1.52
N ILE A 190 7.24 -7.33 -0.31
CA ILE A 190 7.45 -8.42 0.65
C ILE A 190 6.28 -9.40 0.69
N GLN A 191 5.08 -8.94 0.38
CA GLN A 191 3.90 -9.78 0.28
C GLN A 191 2.91 -9.18 -0.72
N TYR A 192 2.22 -10.05 -1.46
CA TYR A 192 1.05 -9.67 -2.26
C TYR A 192 -0.08 -10.64 -1.96
N SER A 193 -1.32 -10.15 -1.90
CA SER A 193 -2.50 -10.98 -1.75
C SER A 193 -3.59 -10.57 -2.71
N SER A 194 -4.39 -11.55 -3.14
CA SER A 194 -5.62 -11.32 -3.87
C SER A 194 -6.72 -12.20 -3.29
N GLN A 195 -7.88 -11.61 -3.09
CA GLN A 195 -9.05 -12.26 -2.53
C GLN A 195 -10.26 -11.86 -3.36
N LEU A 196 -10.97 -12.86 -3.86
CA LEU A 196 -12.31 -12.67 -4.39
C LEU A 196 -13.33 -12.98 -3.28
N GLU A 197 -14.39 -12.19 -3.20
CA GLU A 197 -15.46 -12.40 -2.23
C GLU A 197 -16.00 -13.85 -2.28
N GLY A 198 -16.11 -14.47 -1.10
CA GLY A 198 -16.53 -15.87 -0.96
C GLY A 198 -15.47 -16.92 -1.32
N MET A 199 -14.27 -16.52 -1.74
CA MET A 199 -13.14 -17.42 -2.03
C MET A 199 -12.02 -17.30 -0.98
N SER A 200 -11.15 -18.29 -0.95
CA SER A 200 -9.92 -18.22 -0.16
C SER A 200 -8.98 -17.16 -0.71
N ARG A 201 -8.33 -16.40 0.17
CA ARG A 201 -7.29 -15.45 -0.22
C ARG A 201 -6.05 -16.21 -0.66
N ILE A 202 -5.46 -15.78 -1.77
CA ILE A 202 -4.17 -16.29 -2.22
C ILE A 202 -3.11 -15.25 -1.90
N GLU A 203 -2.01 -15.68 -1.31
CA GLU A 203 -0.89 -14.82 -0.93
C GLU A 203 0.40 -15.30 -1.57
N MET A 204 1.25 -14.35 -1.94
CA MET A 204 2.67 -14.53 -2.25
C MET A 204 3.46 -13.90 -1.12
N ARG A 205 4.33 -14.67 -0.45
CA ARG A 205 5.17 -14.17 0.65
C ARG A 205 6.65 -14.29 0.29
N LEU A 206 7.41 -13.23 0.53
CA LEU A 206 8.81 -13.16 0.12
C LEU A 206 9.65 -14.22 0.83
N ARG A 207 10.43 -14.96 0.03
CA ARG A 207 11.36 -15.99 0.49
C ARG A 207 12.81 -15.65 0.23
N ALA A 208 13.11 -14.94 -0.86
CA ALA A 208 14.45 -14.47 -1.17
C ALA A 208 14.39 -13.24 -2.08
N CYS A 209 15.38 -12.36 -1.99
CA CYS A 209 15.54 -11.25 -2.92
C CYS A 209 17.01 -10.91 -3.14
N ARG A 210 17.27 -10.11 -4.18
CA ARG A 210 18.52 -9.37 -4.36
C ARG A 210 18.17 -7.93 -4.67
N VAL A 211 18.67 -7.04 -3.83
CA VAL A 211 18.59 -5.59 -4.00
C VAL A 211 20.02 -5.06 -3.98
N GLN A 212 20.37 -4.23 -4.96
CA GLN A 212 21.70 -3.60 -5.11
C GLN A 212 21.72 -2.18 -4.60
#